data_AF-A0A922WSK9-F1
#
_entry.id   AF-A0A922WSK9-F1
#
_cell.length_a   1.000
_cell.length_b   1.000
_cell.length_c   1.000
_cell.angle_alpha   90.00
_cell.angle_beta   90.00
_cell.angle_gamma   90.00
#
_symmetry.space_group_name_H-M   'P 1'
#
loop_
_entity.id
_entity.type
_entity.pdbx_description
1 polymer ?
#
loop_
_entity_poly.entity_id
_entity_poly.type
_entity_poly.pdbx_seq_one_letter_code
_entity_poly.pdbx_strand_id
1 'polypeptide(L)'
;MTDFSTKDLQAEFAKNEAAYKAAVAKGEKAEPPAPITPAVDTLQKDFAEFFESDYLGIVEDTTDFLKSAWERAEEPSSIITPTVVRTPDDAASRERGRLLYLSDKTKCYTCHGPQGKGDGPANFEYWKMPTGDGNYPRPGLHDLWGNPLPARDLTRGIYRGGRKPVDLYRRMYAGIKGTPMPAFGGITLTDAEIWDLVNYILSVEFTANGTNPAPTPEAFTGSAPPSSMESSPLKSDATN
;
A
#
# COMPACT_ATOMS: atom_id res chain seq x y z
N MET A 1 11.23 -21.06 -15.11
CA MET A 1 10.21 -22.05 -15.49
C MET A 1 10.67 -22.67 -16.79
N THR A 2 11.03 -23.95 -16.78
CA THR A 2 11.28 -24.70 -18.01
C THR A 2 9.93 -24.89 -18.70
N ASP A 3 9.86 -24.47 -19.97
CA ASP A 3 8.67 -24.60 -20.81
C ASP A 3 8.44 -26.10 -21.05
N PHE A 4 7.41 -26.67 -20.42
CA PHE A 4 7.01 -28.06 -20.65
C PHE A 4 6.07 -28.08 -21.85
N SER A 5 6.62 -27.88 -23.04
CA SER A 5 5.81 -28.00 -24.25
C SER A 5 5.49 -29.47 -24.51
N THR A 6 4.36 -29.75 -25.16
CA THR A 6 4.00 -31.10 -25.61
C THR A 6 5.10 -31.76 -26.47
N LYS A 7 5.93 -30.96 -27.15
CA LYS A 7 7.08 -31.45 -27.92
C LYS A 7 8.21 -31.98 -27.02
N ASP A 8 8.44 -31.35 -25.88
CA ASP A 8 9.49 -31.77 -24.94
C ASP A 8 9.12 -33.09 -24.26
N LEU A 9 7.84 -33.26 -23.90
CA LEU A 9 7.32 -34.51 -23.35
C LEU A 9 7.40 -35.66 -24.36
N GLN A 10 7.06 -35.41 -25.63
CA GLN A 10 7.18 -36.42 -26.70
C GLN A 10 8.63 -36.83 -26.96
N ALA A 11 9.56 -35.88 -26.95
CA ALA A 11 10.99 -36.16 -27.11
C ALA A 11 11.55 -36.96 -25.93
N GLU A 12 11.14 -36.64 -24.70
CA GLU A 12 11.55 -37.35 -23.49
C GLU A 12 11.02 -38.78 -23.47
N PHE A 13 9.75 -39.00 -23.84
CA PHE A 13 9.19 -40.35 -23.97
C PHE A 13 9.88 -41.17 -25.06
N ALA A 14 10.14 -40.60 -26.23
CA ALA A 14 10.85 -41.30 -27.31
C ALA A 14 12.27 -41.73 -26.88
N LYS A 15 12.96 -40.88 -26.10
CA LYS A 15 14.27 -41.20 -25.52
C LYS A 15 14.17 -42.34 -24.50
N ASN A 16 13.15 -42.31 -23.64
CA ASN A 16 12.91 -43.35 -22.62
C ASN A 16 12.49 -44.68 -23.27
N GLU A 17 11.72 -44.64 -24.36
CA GLU A 17 11.33 -45.82 -25.14
C GLU A 17 12.55 -46.45 -25.84
N ALA A 18 13.43 -45.64 -26.41
CA ALA A 18 14.68 -46.12 -27.00
C ALA A 18 15.61 -46.76 -25.95
N ALA A 19 15.72 -46.16 -24.77
CA ALA A 19 16.49 -46.70 -23.64
C ALA A 19 15.93 -48.04 -23.14
N TYR A 20 14.60 -48.13 -23.00
CA TYR A 20 13.92 -49.38 -22.66
C TYR A 20 14.20 -50.49 -23.68
N LYS A 21 14.02 -50.21 -24.98
CA LYS A 21 14.29 -51.18 -26.06
C LYS A 21 15.75 -51.64 -26.06
N ALA A 22 16.69 -50.73 -25.81
CA ALA A 22 18.12 -51.06 -25.73
C ALA A 22 18.47 -51.94 -24.51
N ALA A 23 17.85 -51.70 -23.36
CA ALA A 23 18.04 -52.51 -22.15
C ALA A 23 17.45 -53.92 -22.32
N VAL A 24 16.23 -54.03 -22.87
CA VAL A 24 15.60 -55.32 -23.18
C VAL A 24 16.43 -56.12 -24.20
N ALA A 25 16.98 -55.47 -25.23
CA ALA A 25 17.85 -56.13 -26.20
C ALA A 25 19.15 -56.69 -25.61
N LYS A 26 19.60 -56.15 -24.47
CA LYS A 26 20.76 -56.66 -23.70
C LYS A 26 20.40 -57.74 -22.68
N GLY A 27 19.11 -58.13 -22.59
CA GLY A 27 18.62 -59.09 -21.61
C GLY A 27 18.51 -58.52 -20.18
N GLU A 28 18.58 -57.19 -20.04
CA GLU A 28 18.41 -56.51 -18.77
C GLU A 28 16.91 -56.43 -18.42
N LYS A 29 16.58 -56.53 -17.13
CA LYS A 29 15.22 -56.22 -16.68
C LYS A 29 15.00 -54.71 -16.75
N ALA A 30 14.11 -54.28 -17.63
CA ALA A 30 13.64 -52.91 -17.73
C ALA A 30 12.12 -52.89 -17.80
N GLU A 31 11.51 -51.81 -17.32
CA GLU A 31 10.06 -51.59 -17.35
C GLU A 31 9.71 -50.62 -18.49
N PRO A 32 8.66 -50.87 -19.29
CA PRO A 32 8.31 -49.99 -20.39
C PRO A 32 7.91 -48.61 -19.89
N PRO A 33 8.29 -47.52 -20.58
CA PRO A 33 7.86 -46.19 -20.18
C PRO A 33 6.33 -46.08 -20.27
N ALA A 34 5.71 -45.48 -19.25
CA ALA A 34 4.26 -45.25 -19.24
C ALA A 34 3.86 -44.38 -20.44
N PRO A 35 2.86 -44.78 -21.24
CA PRO A 35 2.48 -44.05 -22.44
C PRO A 35 2.06 -42.62 -22.06
N ILE A 36 2.49 -41.63 -22.85
CA ILE A 36 2.10 -40.22 -22.63
C ILE A 36 0.59 -40.04 -22.83
N THR A 37 -0.01 -40.85 -23.71
CA THR A 37 -1.39 -40.64 -24.18
C THR A 37 -2.42 -40.71 -23.07
N PRO A 38 -2.47 -41.68 -22.14
CA PRO A 38 -3.52 -41.68 -21.13
C PRO A 38 -3.42 -40.50 -20.16
N ALA A 39 -2.21 -40.05 -19.82
CA ALA A 39 -2.02 -38.91 -18.93
C ALA A 39 -2.37 -37.57 -19.61
N VAL A 40 -2.00 -37.38 -20.87
CA VAL A 40 -2.35 -36.19 -21.65
C VAL A 40 -3.83 -36.18 -22.02
N ASP A 41 -4.41 -37.32 -22.38
CA ASP A 41 -5.84 -37.45 -22.68
C ASP A 41 -6.68 -37.20 -21.42
N THR A 42 -6.22 -37.66 -20.25
CA THR A 42 -6.87 -37.35 -18.96
C THR A 42 -6.79 -35.85 -18.66
N LEU A 43 -5.61 -35.22 -18.80
CA LEU A 43 -5.47 -33.77 -18.63
C LEU A 43 -6.33 -32.96 -19.60
N GLN A 44 -6.41 -33.37 -20.87
CA GLN A 44 -7.25 -32.71 -21.87
C GLN A 44 -8.73 -32.85 -21.53
N LYS A 45 -9.15 -34.02 -21.05
CA LYS A 45 -10.51 -34.26 -20.59
C LYS A 45 -10.83 -33.43 -19.34
N ASP A 46 -9.96 -33.42 -18.35
CA ASP A 46 -10.12 -32.64 -17.11
C ASP A 46 -10.20 -31.14 -17.42
N PHE A 47 -9.36 -30.66 -18.35
CA PHE A 47 -9.41 -29.28 -18.81
C PHE A 47 -10.72 -28.98 -19.54
N ALA A 48 -11.16 -29.85 -20.46
CA ALA A 48 -12.43 -29.67 -21.16
C ALA A 48 -13.63 -29.64 -20.19
N GLU A 49 -13.65 -30.55 -19.20
CA GLU A 49 -14.68 -30.61 -18.16
C GLU A 49 -14.68 -29.32 -17.32
N PHE A 50 -13.50 -28.82 -16.92
CA PHE A 50 -13.38 -27.53 -16.24
C PHE A 50 -13.96 -26.38 -17.05
N PHE A 51 -13.72 -26.31 -18.36
CA PHE A 51 -14.28 -25.25 -19.22
C PHE A 51 -15.80 -25.37 -19.39
N GLU A 52 -16.34 -26.59 -19.39
CA GLU A 52 -17.76 -26.85 -19.53
C GLU A 52 -18.55 -26.60 -18.23
N SER A 53 -17.98 -26.93 -17.06
CA SER A 53 -18.68 -26.84 -15.77
C SER A 53 -18.32 -25.62 -14.93
N ASP A 54 -17.03 -25.34 -14.75
CA ASP A 54 -16.55 -24.48 -13.68
C ASP A 54 -16.11 -23.10 -14.18
N TYR A 55 -15.56 -23.04 -15.39
CA TYR A 55 -14.98 -21.82 -15.94
C TYR A 55 -15.99 -20.68 -16.05
N LEU A 56 -17.21 -20.98 -16.50
CA LEU A 56 -18.26 -19.96 -16.62
C LEU A 56 -18.61 -19.38 -15.25
N GLY A 57 -18.80 -20.22 -14.23
CA GLY A 57 -19.05 -19.77 -12.86
C GLY A 57 -17.91 -18.92 -12.30
N ILE A 58 -16.65 -19.31 -12.54
CA ILE A 58 -15.47 -18.52 -12.13
C ILE A 58 -15.44 -17.16 -12.83
N VAL A 59 -15.76 -17.10 -14.12
CA VAL A 59 -15.82 -15.86 -14.89
C VAL A 59 -16.93 -14.97 -14.36
N GLU A 60 -18.12 -15.52 -14.09
CA GLU A 60 -19.25 -14.80 -13.51
C GLU A 60 -18.90 -14.23 -12.13
N ASP A 61 -18.42 -15.07 -11.21
CA ASP A 61 -18.03 -14.66 -9.86
C ASP A 61 -16.93 -13.58 -9.88
N THR A 62 -15.92 -13.76 -10.74
CA THR A 62 -14.83 -12.77 -10.89
C THR A 62 -15.35 -11.47 -11.46
N THR A 63 -16.24 -11.54 -12.46
CA THR A 63 -16.85 -10.36 -13.09
C THR A 63 -17.72 -9.62 -12.09
N ASP A 64 -18.55 -10.32 -11.32
CA ASP A 64 -19.42 -9.74 -10.30
C ASP A 64 -18.63 -9.12 -9.16
N PHE A 65 -17.55 -9.78 -8.71
CA PHE A 65 -16.62 -9.20 -7.73
C PHE A 65 -16.00 -7.89 -8.23
N LEU A 66 -15.49 -7.87 -9.46
CA LEU A 66 -14.86 -6.68 -10.05
C LEU A 66 -15.88 -5.55 -10.25
N LYS A 67 -17.05 -5.86 -10.81
CA LYS A 67 -18.15 -4.92 -10.99
C LYS A 67 -18.57 -4.31 -9.66
N SER A 68 -18.82 -5.14 -8.66
CA SER A 68 -19.20 -4.69 -7.31
C SER A 68 -18.11 -3.85 -6.64
N ALA A 69 -16.83 -4.13 -6.92
CA ALA A 69 -15.72 -3.32 -6.43
C ALA A 69 -15.67 -1.93 -7.11
N TRP A 70 -15.94 -1.85 -8.41
CA TRP A 70 -16.01 -0.58 -9.14
C TRP A 70 -17.24 0.25 -8.74
N GLU A 71 -18.42 -0.35 -8.65
CA GLU A 71 -19.63 0.34 -8.19
C GLU A 71 -19.43 0.93 -6.79
N ARG A 72 -18.88 0.15 -5.84
CA ARG A 72 -18.53 0.68 -4.51
C ARG A 72 -17.50 1.80 -4.55
N ALA A 73 -16.56 1.78 -5.49
CA ALA A 73 -15.56 2.83 -5.61
C ALA A 73 -16.15 4.16 -6.12
N GLU A 74 -17.24 4.11 -6.88
CA GLU A 74 -17.95 5.31 -7.38
C GLU A 74 -18.93 5.91 -6.37
N GLU A 75 -19.31 5.17 -5.33
CA GLU A 75 -20.19 5.67 -4.28
C GLU A 75 -19.63 6.97 -3.63
N PRO A 76 -20.46 8.00 -3.40
CA PRO A 76 -20.01 9.24 -2.74
C PRO A 76 -19.36 9.01 -1.37
N SER A 77 -19.77 7.94 -0.67
CA SER A 77 -19.20 7.53 0.63
C SER A 77 -17.75 7.02 0.53
N SER A 78 -17.32 6.58 -0.66
CA SER A 78 -15.94 6.16 -0.92
C SER A 78 -14.99 7.34 -1.12
N ILE A 79 -15.52 8.57 -1.30
CA ILE A 79 -14.71 9.78 -1.36
C ILE A 79 -14.27 10.15 0.05
N ILE A 80 -12.97 9.98 0.31
CA ILE A 80 -12.36 10.41 1.56
C ILE A 80 -12.40 11.94 1.64
N THR A 81 -13.29 12.41 2.51
CA THR A 81 -13.47 13.81 2.84
C THR A 81 -13.20 13.99 4.33
N PRO A 82 -12.22 14.82 4.71
CA PRO A 82 -11.97 15.14 6.11
C PRO A 82 -13.25 15.64 6.79
N THR A 83 -13.61 15.05 7.94
CA THR A 83 -14.80 15.46 8.70
C THR A 83 -14.57 16.73 9.51
N VAL A 84 -13.29 17.03 9.78
CA VAL A 84 -12.86 18.24 10.50
C VAL A 84 -12.03 19.16 9.59
N VAL A 85 -12.14 20.46 9.84
CA VAL A 85 -11.32 21.48 9.18
C VAL A 85 -9.85 21.21 9.47
N ARG A 86 -8.99 21.47 8.47
CA ARG A 86 -7.54 21.34 8.62
C ARG A 86 -7.03 22.16 9.80
N THR A 87 -6.30 21.51 10.69
CA THR A 87 -5.56 22.18 11.77
C THR A 87 -4.62 23.23 11.17
N PRO A 88 -4.63 24.49 11.66
CA PRO A 88 -3.69 25.51 11.23
C PRO A 88 -2.24 24.99 11.27
N ASP A 89 -1.46 25.37 10.26
CA ASP A 89 -0.06 24.97 10.19
C ASP A 89 0.79 25.86 11.10
N ASP A 90 0.91 25.44 12.35
CA ASP A 90 1.73 26.08 13.38
C ASP A 90 2.77 25.11 13.99
N ALA A 91 3.70 25.66 14.79
CA ALA A 91 4.77 24.87 15.41
C ALA A 91 4.23 23.76 16.33
N ALA A 92 3.11 23.97 17.02
CA ALA A 92 2.52 22.99 17.91
C ALA A 92 1.89 21.82 17.12
N SER A 93 1.21 22.11 16.01
CA SER A 93 0.67 21.11 15.09
C SER A 93 1.78 20.27 14.46
N ARG A 94 2.86 20.91 13.98
CA ARG A 94 4.03 20.21 13.44
C ARG A 94 4.71 19.31 14.48
N GLU A 95 4.81 19.76 15.73
CA GLU A 95 5.39 18.94 16.80
C GLU A 95 4.51 17.73 17.12
N ARG A 96 3.18 17.90 17.24
CA ARG A 96 2.27 16.76 17.41
C ARG A 96 2.37 15.78 16.24
N GLY A 97 2.44 16.29 15.01
CA GLY A 97 2.65 15.48 13.81
C GLY A 97 3.98 14.72 13.81
N ARG A 98 5.05 15.36 14.27
CA ARG A 98 6.37 14.72 14.44
C ARG A 98 6.33 13.59 15.45
N LEU A 99 5.70 13.80 16.60
CA LEU A 99 5.53 12.77 17.62
C LEU A 99 4.73 11.59 17.07
N LEU A 100 3.64 11.85 16.35
CA LEU A 100 2.87 10.80 15.68
C LEU A 100 3.72 10.03 14.66
N TYR A 101 4.49 10.73 13.83
CA TYR A 101 5.38 10.13 12.82
C TYR A 101 6.42 9.17 13.42
N LEU A 102 6.98 9.52 14.58
CA LEU A 102 7.99 8.73 15.30
C LEU A 102 7.39 7.70 16.25
N SER A 103 6.09 7.76 16.50
CA SER A 103 5.43 6.88 17.47
C SER A 103 5.29 5.44 16.97
N ASP A 104 5.14 4.51 17.91
CA ASP A 104 4.74 3.13 17.62
C ASP A 104 3.31 2.99 17.09
N LYS A 105 2.50 4.06 17.21
CA LYS A 105 1.13 4.12 16.69
C LYS A 105 1.11 4.12 15.16
N THR A 106 2.06 4.81 14.52
CA THR A 106 2.11 4.92 13.05
C THR A 106 3.34 4.26 12.44
N LYS A 107 4.46 4.23 13.19
CA LYS A 107 5.76 3.71 12.75
C LYS A 107 6.20 4.25 11.38
N CYS A 108 5.83 5.47 11.00
CA CYS A 108 6.19 6.03 9.68
C CYS A 108 7.70 6.01 9.44
N TYR A 109 8.48 6.25 10.51
CA TYR A 109 9.94 6.26 10.48
C TYR A 109 10.59 4.91 10.12
N THR A 110 9.91 3.77 10.29
CA THR A 110 10.52 2.46 9.99
C THR A 110 10.75 2.29 8.49
N CYS A 111 9.87 2.88 7.67
CA CYS A 111 10.00 2.90 6.21
C CYS A 111 10.62 4.21 5.73
N HIS A 112 10.11 5.37 6.17
CA HIS A 112 10.55 6.66 5.65
C HIS A 112 11.79 7.23 6.36
N GLY A 113 12.28 6.59 7.42
CA GLY A 113 13.39 7.08 8.24
C GLY A 113 12.97 8.21 9.20
N PRO A 114 13.73 8.49 10.28
CA PRO A 114 13.34 9.51 11.26
C PRO A 114 13.29 10.93 10.70
N GLN A 115 14.01 11.18 9.58
CA GLN A 115 14.07 12.46 8.88
C GLN A 115 13.23 12.49 7.60
N GLY A 116 12.51 11.40 7.28
CA GLY A 116 11.69 11.32 6.08
C GLY A 116 12.48 11.11 4.78
N LYS A 117 13.73 10.65 4.83
CA LYS A 117 14.59 10.48 3.64
C LYS A 117 14.35 9.19 2.85
N GLY A 118 13.45 8.32 3.31
CA GLY A 118 13.23 7.00 2.70
C GLY A 118 14.32 5.99 3.05
N ASP A 119 15.08 6.24 4.13
CA ASP A 119 16.21 5.45 4.59
C ASP A 119 15.90 4.67 5.89
N GLY A 120 14.61 4.41 6.14
CA GLY A 120 14.19 3.61 7.29
C GLY A 120 14.67 2.16 7.21
N PRO A 121 14.86 1.47 8.36
CA PRO A 121 15.39 0.10 8.42
C PRO A 121 14.63 -0.90 7.55
N ALA A 122 13.32 -0.71 7.37
CA ALA A 122 12.49 -1.57 6.52
C ALA A 122 12.97 -1.67 5.06
N ASN A 123 13.70 -0.68 4.55
CA ASN A 123 14.26 -0.71 3.19
C ASN A 123 15.45 -1.68 3.04
N PHE A 124 15.96 -2.22 4.15
CA PHE A 124 17.13 -3.09 4.17
C PHE A 124 16.83 -4.49 4.71
N GLU A 125 15.59 -4.75 5.13
CA GLU A 125 15.16 -6.01 5.70
C GLU A 125 14.63 -6.98 4.64
N TYR A 126 14.68 -8.28 4.93
CA TYR A 126 14.06 -9.32 4.11
C TYR A 126 12.61 -9.52 4.56
N TRP A 127 11.67 -8.95 3.80
CA TRP A 127 10.24 -9.01 4.09
C TRP A 127 9.63 -10.36 3.69
N LYS A 128 8.59 -10.78 4.41
CA LYS A 128 7.82 -11.99 4.09
C LYS A 128 6.97 -11.78 2.84
N MET A 129 6.92 -12.79 1.99
CA MET A 129 6.03 -12.83 0.83
C MET A 129 4.58 -13.07 1.27
N PRO A 130 3.58 -12.41 0.65
CA PRO A 130 2.17 -12.66 0.95
C PRO A 130 1.73 -14.11 0.73
N THR A 131 2.41 -14.85 -0.16
CA THR A 131 2.12 -16.26 -0.45
C THR A 131 2.48 -17.21 0.68
N GLY A 132 3.32 -16.78 1.63
CA GLY A 132 3.78 -17.60 2.76
C GLY A 132 5.03 -18.44 2.49
N ASP A 133 5.58 -18.44 1.27
CA ASP A 133 6.73 -19.27 0.87
C ASP A 133 8.10 -18.74 1.37
N GLY A 134 8.11 -17.93 2.43
CA GLY A 134 9.30 -17.33 3.01
C GLY A 134 9.45 -15.84 2.69
N ASN A 135 10.69 -15.37 2.63
CA ASN A 135 11.02 -13.96 2.41
C ASN A 135 11.31 -13.66 0.94
N TYR A 136 11.12 -12.41 0.53
CA TYR A 136 11.57 -11.92 -0.78
C TYR A 136 13.08 -12.17 -0.97
N PRO A 137 13.53 -12.49 -2.20
CA PRO A 137 14.94 -12.78 -2.46
C PRO A 137 15.83 -11.53 -2.41
N ARG A 138 15.25 -10.33 -2.54
CA ARG A 138 15.94 -9.06 -2.40
C ARG A 138 15.48 -8.36 -1.11
N PRO A 139 16.37 -7.71 -0.37
CA PRO A 139 15.97 -6.89 0.76
C PRO A 139 15.18 -5.66 0.30
N GLY A 140 14.32 -5.16 1.18
CA GLY A 140 13.53 -3.96 1.01
C GLY A 140 12.03 -4.19 0.94
N LEU A 141 11.32 -3.09 0.77
CA LEU A 141 9.88 -3.06 0.61
C LEU A 141 9.50 -3.52 -0.80
N HIS A 142 8.40 -4.26 -0.93
CA HIS A 142 7.91 -4.76 -2.20
C HIS A 142 6.42 -4.45 -2.36
N ASP A 143 5.98 -4.26 -3.60
CA ASP A 143 4.55 -4.22 -3.92
C ASP A 143 3.94 -5.63 -3.95
N LEU A 144 2.63 -5.71 -4.16
CA LEU A 144 1.89 -6.99 -4.22
C LEU A 144 2.39 -7.91 -5.36
N TRP A 145 3.01 -7.35 -6.39
CA TRP A 145 3.58 -8.11 -7.51
C TRP A 145 5.04 -8.51 -7.28
N GLY A 146 5.62 -8.17 -6.12
CA GLY A 146 6.99 -8.48 -5.75
C GLY A 146 8.04 -7.57 -6.39
N ASN A 147 7.66 -6.40 -6.91
CA ASN A 147 8.62 -5.41 -7.37
C ASN A 147 9.16 -4.58 -6.19
N PRO A 148 10.47 -4.27 -6.17
CA PRO A 148 11.03 -3.37 -5.16
C PRO A 148 10.35 -2.00 -5.17
N LEU A 149 9.96 -1.54 -4.00
CA LEU A 149 9.22 -0.30 -3.79
C LEU A 149 9.81 0.48 -2.60
N PRO A 150 10.99 1.11 -2.76
CA PRO A 150 11.61 1.86 -1.67
C PRO A 150 10.70 2.99 -1.20
N ALA A 151 10.74 3.25 0.11
CA ALA A 151 10.00 4.35 0.68
C ALA A 151 10.44 5.67 0.06
N ARG A 152 9.47 6.56 -0.18
CA ARG A 152 9.76 7.86 -0.80
C ARG A 152 10.53 8.75 0.17
N ASP A 153 11.53 9.45 -0.36
CA ASP A 153 12.13 10.62 0.27
C ASP A 153 11.12 11.78 0.27
N LEU A 154 10.55 12.04 1.45
CA LEU A 154 9.56 13.07 1.74
C LEU A 154 10.20 14.47 1.76
N THR A 155 11.51 14.58 1.99
CA THR A 155 12.22 15.87 2.03
C THR A 155 12.23 16.57 0.67
N ARG A 156 12.01 15.81 -0.41
CA ARG A 156 11.97 16.35 -1.77
C ARG A 156 10.72 17.17 -2.07
N GLY A 157 9.67 17.07 -1.24
CA GLY A 157 8.39 17.75 -1.48
C GLY A 157 7.61 17.26 -2.70
N ILE A 158 8.08 16.21 -3.40
CA ILE A 158 7.43 15.68 -4.61
C ILE A 158 6.70 14.38 -4.26
N TYR A 159 5.37 14.44 -4.18
CA TYR A 159 4.48 13.33 -3.83
C TYR A 159 3.71 12.81 -5.05
N ARG A 160 3.56 11.49 -5.18
CA ARG A 160 2.82 10.86 -6.28
C ARG A 160 1.33 11.21 -6.31
N GLY A 161 0.76 11.53 -5.15
CA GLY A 161 -0.66 11.85 -5.00
C GLY A 161 -1.01 13.33 -5.14
N GLY A 162 -0.04 14.21 -5.34
CA GLY A 162 -0.23 15.67 -5.26
C GLY A 162 0.33 16.27 -3.96
N ARG A 163 0.59 17.58 -3.98
CA ARG A 163 1.15 18.34 -2.83
C ARG A 163 0.09 19.05 -2.01
N LYS A 164 -1.19 19.05 -2.41
CA LYS A 164 -2.19 19.76 -1.61
C LYS A 164 -2.35 19.05 -0.27
N PRO A 165 -2.61 19.78 0.84
CA PRO A 165 -2.81 19.17 2.14
C PRO A 165 -3.87 18.06 2.15
N VAL A 166 -4.96 18.25 1.39
CA VAL A 166 -6.03 17.24 1.25
C VAL A 166 -5.56 15.99 0.50
N ASP A 167 -4.60 16.10 -0.43
CA ASP A 167 -4.06 14.95 -1.16
C ASP A 167 -3.23 14.07 -0.22
N LEU A 168 -2.43 14.70 0.65
CA LEU A 168 -1.65 14.02 1.69
C LEU A 168 -2.56 13.39 2.75
N TYR A 169 -3.59 14.13 3.17
CA TYR A 169 -4.62 13.61 4.07
C TYR A 169 -5.23 12.31 3.53
N ARG A 170 -5.71 12.33 2.29
CA ARG A 170 -6.33 11.17 1.64
C ARG A 170 -5.37 9.99 1.53
N ARG A 171 -4.10 10.27 1.24
CA ARG A 171 -3.05 9.26 1.13
C ARG A 171 -2.78 8.54 2.46
N MET A 172 -2.74 9.29 3.57
CA MET A 172 -2.55 8.71 4.91
C MET A 172 -3.82 8.03 5.42
N TYR A 173 -4.99 8.61 5.13
CA TYR A 173 -6.27 8.04 5.51
C TYR A 173 -6.49 6.67 4.85
N ALA A 174 -6.28 6.57 3.52
CA ALA A 174 -6.56 5.35 2.74
C ALA A 174 -5.40 4.35 2.66
N GLY A 175 -4.17 4.81 2.90
CA GLY A 175 -2.95 4.10 2.52
C GLY A 175 -2.74 4.04 1.01
N ILE A 176 -1.81 3.20 0.58
CA ILE A 176 -1.58 2.91 -0.85
C ILE A 176 -1.81 1.42 -1.08
N LYS A 177 -2.95 1.10 -1.70
CA LYS A 177 -3.33 -0.28 -2.03
C LYS A 177 -2.28 -0.92 -2.93
N GLY A 178 -1.99 -2.19 -2.67
CA GLY A 178 -0.93 -2.95 -3.35
C GLY A 178 0.48 -2.64 -2.86
N THR A 179 0.65 -1.81 -1.81
CA THR A 179 1.96 -1.48 -1.23
C THR A 179 1.98 -1.73 0.28
N PRO A 180 3.16 -1.71 0.92
CA PRO A 180 3.26 -1.82 2.38
C PRO A 180 2.79 -0.59 3.15
N MET A 181 2.44 0.54 2.49
CA MET A 181 1.98 1.75 3.18
C MET A 181 0.50 1.59 3.61
N PRO A 182 0.23 1.41 4.92
CA PRO A 182 -1.11 1.07 5.41
C PRO A 182 -2.03 2.29 5.44
N ALA A 183 -3.32 2.03 5.66
CA ALA A 183 -4.30 3.05 5.97
C ALA A 183 -4.23 3.42 7.45
N PHE A 184 -4.26 4.71 7.77
CA PHE A 184 -4.27 5.19 9.16
C PHE A 184 -5.63 5.77 9.57
N GLY A 185 -6.49 6.13 8.63
CA GLY A 185 -7.77 6.79 8.90
C GLY A 185 -8.79 5.90 9.61
N GLY A 186 -9.56 6.48 10.53
CA GLY A 186 -10.73 5.88 11.16
C GLY A 186 -10.47 4.75 12.16
N ILE A 187 -9.28 4.12 12.11
CA ILE A 187 -8.89 3.02 13.00
C ILE A 187 -7.68 3.41 13.85
N THR A 188 -6.64 3.94 13.22
CA THR A 188 -5.39 4.26 13.92
C THR A 188 -5.38 5.72 14.36
N LEU A 189 -5.64 6.65 13.44
CA LEU A 189 -5.60 8.08 13.66
C LEU A 189 -6.97 8.71 13.48
N THR A 190 -7.25 9.72 14.30
CA THR A 190 -8.35 10.66 14.10
C THR A 190 -8.02 11.66 12.99
N ASP A 191 -9.03 12.30 12.42
CA ASP A 191 -8.84 13.29 11.35
C ASP A 191 -7.93 14.46 11.79
N ALA A 192 -8.04 14.91 13.05
CA ALA A 192 -7.20 15.96 13.60
C ALA A 192 -5.72 15.54 13.72
N GLU A 193 -5.47 14.29 14.13
CA GLU A 193 -4.11 13.72 14.18
C GLU A 193 -3.51 13.59 12.77
N ILE A 194 -4.32 13.20 11.78
CA ILE A 194 -3.86 13.17 10.38
C ILE A 194 -3.51 14.58 9.90
N TRP A 195 -4.27 15.60 10.27
CA TRP A 195 -3.93 16.98 9.92
C TRP A 195 -2.62 17.46 10.54
N ASP A 196 -2.36 17.12 11.80
CA ASP A 196 -1.07 17.39 12.44
C ASP A 196 0.08 16.68 11.69
N LEU A 197 -0.13 15.43 11.29
CA LEU A 197 0.84 14.67 10.50
C LEU A 197 1.07 15.27 9.10
N VAL A 198 0.02 15.76 8.43
CA VAL A 198 0.13 16.51 7.16
C VAL A 198 1.00 17.75 7.33
N ASN A 199 0.75 18.55 8.37
CA ASN A 199 1.51 19.77 8.64
C ASN A 199 2.99 19.46 8.91
N TYR A 200 3.27 18.38 9.67
CA TYR A 200 4.64 17.91 9.86
C TYR A 200 5.29 17.50 8.54
N ILE A 201 4.68 16.64 7.73
CA ILE A 201 5.26 16.16 6.46
C ILE A 201 5.57 17.32 5.51
N LEU A 202 4.66 18.30 5.39
CA LEU A 202 4.91 19.49 4.59
C LEU A 202 6.04 20.36 5.15
N SER A 203 6.35 20.29 6.44
CA SER A 203 7.49 21.00 7.04
C SER A 203 8.84 20.30 6.86
N VAL A 204 8.84 18.97 6.61
CA VAL A 204 10.08 18.16 6.51
C VAL A 204 10.96 18.57 5.32
N GLU A 205 10.36 19.04 4.22
CA GLU A 205 11.11 19.56 3.07
C GLU A 205 11.98 20.78 3.42
N PHE A 206 11.52 21.58 4.38
CA PHE A 206 12.19 22.80 4.77
C PHE A 206 13.27 22.51 5.82
N THR A 207 12.96 21.68 6.82
CA THR A 207 13.93 21.30 7.86
C THR A 207 15.14 20.56 7.29
N ALA A 208 14.95 19.71 6.29
CA ALA A 208 16.03 19.01 5.60
C ALA A 208 16.93 19.95 4.78
N ASN A 209 16.37 21.04 4.25
CA ASN A 209 17.08 22.04 3.45
C ASN A 209 17.60 23.24 4.28
N GLY A 210 17.47 23.19 5.62
CA GLY A 210 17.90 24.26 6.51
C GLY A 210 17.03 25.52 6.46
N THR A 211 15.89 25.49 5.81
CA THR A 211 14.90 26.57 5.83
C THR A 211 13.84 26.22 6.88
N ASN A 212 13.58 27.08 7.86
CA ASN A 212 12.38 26.90 8.69
C ASN A 212 11.30 27.80 8.07
N PRO A 213 10.15 27.27 7.63
CA PRO A 213 9.10 28.11 7.10
C PRO A 213 8.51 28.83 8.32
N ALA A 214 8.83 30.13 8.41
CA ALA A 214 8.19 31.03 9.34
C ALA A 214 6.67 30.92 9.17
N PRO A 215 5.87 30.99 10.25
CA PRO A 215 4.42 30.94 10.14
C PRO A 215 3.95 32.09 9.23
N THR A 216 3.39 31.76 8.06
CA THR A 216 2.75 32.74 7.18
C THR A 216 1.42 33.15 7.81
N PRO A 217 1.15 34.45 8.06
CA PRO A 217 -0.10 34.89 8.68
C PRO A 217 -1.32 34.92 7.74
N GLU A 218 -1.19 34.52 6.47
CA GLU A 218 -2.21 34.85 5.47
C GLU A 218 -3.23 33.74 5.23
N ALA A 219 -4.26 33.71 6.09
CA ALA A 219 -5.64 33.38 5.73
C ALA A 219 -6.62 33.80 6.84
N PHE A 220 -6.57 35.07 7.26
CA PHE A 220 -7.66 35.70 8.01
C PHE A 220 -8.01 37.04 7.35
N THR A 221 -8.73 36.99 6.25
CA THR A 221 -9.56 38.12 5.80
C THR A 221 -11.02 37.77 6.01
N GLY A 222 -11.39 37.62 7.29
CA GLY A 222 -12.77 37.60 7.73
C GLY A 222 -12.99 38.83 8.60
N SER A 223 -13.72 39.80 8.06
CA SER A 223 -14.10 41.04 8.74
C SER A 223 -14.64 40.78 10.15
N ALA A 224 -14.08 41.46 11.15
CA ALA A 224 -14.68 41.56 12.47
C ALA A 224 -16.07 42.24 12.36
N PRO A 225 -17.11 41.79 13.09
CA PRO A 225 -18.32 42.59 13.27
C PRO A 225 -18.05 43.69 14.31
N PRO A 226 -18.69 44.87 14.21
CA PRO A 226 -18.55 45.88 15.24
C PRO A 226 -19.36 45.46 16.46
N SER A 227 -18.77 45.52 17.65
CA SER A 227 -19.55 45.51 18.89
C SER A 227 -19.09 46.65 19.79
N SER A 228 -19.86 47.73 19.70
CA SER A 228 -20.00 48.73 20.74
C SER A 228 -20.62 48.08 21.97
N MET A 229 -19.84 47.97 23.05
CA MET A 229 -20.38 47.99 24.41
C MET A 229 -19.42 48.78 25.29
N GLU A 230 -19.78 50.05 25.48
CA GLU A 230 -19.21 50.90 26.52
C GLU A 230 -19.49 50.31 27.90
N SER A 231 -18.45 50.37 28.73
CA SER A 231 -18.39 49.90 30.10
C SER A 231 -19.19 50.79 31.05
N SER A 232 -20.13 50.21 31.79
CA SER A 232 -20.67 50.80 33.04
C SER A 232 -19.72 50.49 34.21
N PRO A 233 -19.31 51.47 35.03
CA PRO A 233 -18.45 51.22 36.19
C PRO A 233 -19.26 50.76 37.40
N LEU A 234 -18.83 49.68 38.06
CA LEU A 234 -19.26 49.36 39.43
C LEU A 234 -18.67 50.39 40.40
N LYS A 235 -19.54 50.99 41.22
CA LYS A 235 -19.19 51.64 42.48
C LYS A 235 -19.75 50.83 43.65
N SER A 236 -19.14 51.06 44.80
CA SER A 236 -19.60 50.80 46.18
C SER A 236 -19.28 49.39 46.71
N ASP A 237 -18.80 49.17 47.94
CA ASP A 237 -18.35 50.01 49.06
C ASP A 237 -17.51 49.12 49.99
N ALA A 238 -16.51 49.69 50.67
CA ALA A 238 -15.93 49.08 51.87
C ALA A 238 -15.51 50.16 52.88
N THR A 239 -16.40 50.40 53.84
CA THR A 239 -16.09 50.97 55.15
C THR A 239 -16.69 50.03 56.19
N ASN A 240 -15.84 49.26 56.87
CA ASN A 240 -15.63 49.23 58.33
C ASN A 240 -14.67 48.09 58.67
#